data_AF-A0A540WH75-F1
#
_entry.id   AF-A0A540WH75-F1
#
_cell.length_a   1.000
_cell.length_b   1.000
_cell.length_c   1.000
_cell.angle_alpha   90.00
_cell.angle_beta   90.00
_cell.angle_gamma   90.00
#
_symmetry.space_group_name_H-M   'P 1'
#
loop_
_entity.id
_entity.type
_entity.pdbx_description
1 polymer ?
#
loop_
_entity_poly.entity_id
_entity_poly.type
_entity_poly.pdbx_seq_one_letter_code
_entity_poly.pdbx_strand_id
1 'polypeptide(L)'
;SYIDKISRRYQFEYGRVRMWGSLGWAAAAWIVGKYIDSNPNLAFWLASLAIVIAAICFMLTKIELTDADVARSESLKVSHALELAKNGQFWMLLLFTLFVTQIYDTYDQQFAQYFSLQFPTPEEGNRWYGILASIQVCGETLFLCLMPWFVNRT
;
A
#
# COMPACT_ATOMS: atom_id res chain seq x y z
N SER A 1 8.40 8.05 9.29
CA SER A 1 9.48 8.30 10.27
C SER A 1 10.40 7.09 10.57
N TYR A 2 10.04 5.84 10.23
CA TYR A 2 11.00 4.70 10.23
C TYR A 2 11.53 4.39 8.82
N ILE A 3 10.62 4.42 7.84
CA ILE A 3 10.88 4.21 6.41
C ILE A 3 11.85 5.24 5.82
N ASP A 4 11.78 6.51 6.24
CA ASP A 4 12.70 7.58 5.82
C ASP A 4 14.15 7.32 6.30
N LYS A 5 14.31 6.70 7.49
CA LYS A 5 15.62 6.33 8.03
C LYS A 5 16.23 5.13 7.29
N ILE A 6 15.40 4.19 6.83
CA ILE A 6 15.82 3.06 5.98
C ILE A 6 16.14 3.55 4.56
N SER A 7 15.34 4.47 4.02
CA SER A 7 15.53 5.11 2.71
C SER A 7 16.87 5.83 2.62
N ARG A 8 17.23 6.62 3.65
CA ARG A 8 18.55 7.27 3.76
C ARG A 8 19.71 6.28 3.94
N ARG A 9 19.49 5.17 4.63
CA ARG A 9 20.50 4.13 4.89
C ARG A 9 20.85 3.31 3.65
N TYR A 10 19.87 2.93 2.83
CA TYR A 10 20.07 2.12 1.63
C TYR A 10 20.12 2.92 0.32
N GLN A 11 20.16 4.26 0.40
CA GLN A 11 20.12 5.16 -0.75
C GLN A 11 18.94 4.84 -1.71
N PHE A 12 17.83 4.35 -1.14
CA PHE A 12 16.68 3.91 -1.90
C PHE A 12 15.50 4.81 -1.58
N GLU A 13 15.00 5.57 -2.56
CA GLU A 13 13.86 6.47 -2.37
C GLU A 13 12.58 5.65 -2.19
N TYR A 14 12.00 5.68 -0.99
CA TYR A 14 10.76 4.95 -0.68
C TYR A 14 9.62 5.23 -1.67
N GLY A 15 9.54 6.47 -2.17
CA GLY A 15 8.59 6.86 -3.21
C GLY A 15 8.69 6.00 -4.48
N ARG A 16 9.91 5.62 -4.89
CA ARG A 16 10.14 4.79 -6.08
C ARG A 16 9.70 3.34 -5.88
N VAL A 17 9.91 2.73 -4.71
CA VAL A 17 9.37 1.38 -4.41
C VAL A 17 7.85 1.41 -4.34
N ARG A 18 7.27 2.43 -3.67
CA ARG A 18 5.81 2.53 -3.55
C ARG A 18 5.14 2.72 -4.91
N MET A 19 5.77 3.48 -5.81
CA MET A 19 5.33 3.67 -7.20
C MET A 19 5.22 2.33 -7.96
N TRP A 20 6.22 1.45 -7.85
CA TRP A 20 6.16 0.11 -8.47
C TRP A 20 5.01 -0.73 -7.92
N GLY A 21 4.70 -0.59 -6.63
CA GLY A 21 3.52 -1.23 -6.02
C GLY A 21 2.20 -0.72 -6.59
N SER A 22 2.04 0.60 -6.74
CA SER A 22 0.84 1.19 -7.34
C SER A 22 0.69 0.83 -8.83
N LEU A 23 1.79 0.77 -9.58
CA LEU A 23 1.80 0.31 -10.97
C LEU A 23 1.37 -1.17 -11.08
N GLY A 24 1.86 -2.02 -10.18
CA GLY A 24 1.46 -3.43 -10.10
C GLY A 24 -0.03 -3.59 -9.80
N TRP A 25 -0.57 -2.80 -8.87
CA TRP A 25 -2.00 -2.79 -8.59
C TRP A 25 -2.83 -2.33 -9.80
N ALA A 26 -2.42 -1.27 -10.49
CA ALA A 26 -3.12 -0.78 -11.68
C ALA A 26 -3.11 -1.80 -12.83
N ALA A 27 -1.96 -2.45 -13.07
CA ALA A 27 -1.85 -3.51 -14.08
C ALA A 27 -2.74 -4.73 -13.71
N ALA A 28 -2.76 -5.13 -12.44
CA ALA A 28 -3.61 -6.21 -11.97
C ALA A 28 -5.10 -5.88 -12.11
N ALA A 29 -5.52 -4.69 -11.68
CA ALA A 29 -6.91 -4.22 -11.80
C ALA A 29 -7.36 -4.15 -13.27
N TRP A 30 -6.49 -3.71 -14.18
CA TRP A 30 -6.80 -3.68 -15.62
C TRP A 30 -6.96 -5.08 -16.22
N ILE A 31 -6.05 -6.01 -15.91
CA ILE A 31 -6.13 -7.39 -16.41
C ILE A 31 -7.35 -8.10 -15.82
N VAL A 32 -7.54 -8.03 -14.51
CA VAL A 32 -8.68 -8.64 -13.83
C VAL A 32 -9.98 -8.04 -14.35
N GLY A 33 -10.10 -6.71 -14.40
CA GLY A 33 -11.30 -6.03 -14.90
C GLY A 33 -11.67 -6.38 -16.34
N LYS A 34 -10.69 -6.64 -17.22
CA LYS A 34 -10.95 -7.08 -18.60
C LYS A 34 -11.47 -8.51 -18.71
N TYR A 35 -11.06 -9.40 -17.80
CA TYR A 35 -11.34 -10.84 -17.91
C TYR A 35 -12.28 -11.37 -16.82
N ILE A 36 -12.80 -10.50 -15.94
CA ILE A 36 -13.65 -10.89 -14.81
C ILE A 36 -14.97 -11.54 -15.26
N ASP A 37 -15.56 -11.07 -16.36
CA ASP A 37 -16.84 -11.59 -16.88
C ASP A 37 -16.68 -12.96 -17.56
N SER A 38 -15.52 -13.22 -18.18
CA SER A 38 -15.27 -14.48 -18.91
C SER A 38 -14.75 -15.59 -18.01
N ASN A 39 -13.87 -15.27 -17.04
CA ASN A 39 -13.24 -16.26 -16.16
C ASN A 39 -12.79 -15.64 -14.82
N PRO A 40 -13.65 -15.65 -13.78
CA PRO A 40 -13.30 -15.09 -12.47
C PRO A 40 -12.12 -15.82 -11.78
N ASN A 41 -11.83 -17.08 -12.17
CA ASN A 41 -10.70 -17.84 -11.64
C ASN A 41 -9.33 -17.31 -12.11
N LEU A 42 -9.26 -16.50 -13.18
CA LEU A 42 -7.99 -15.95 -13.67
C LEU A 42 -7.30 -15.05 -12.65
N ALA A 43 -8.07 -14.29 -11.87
CA ALA A 43 -7.54 -13.43 -10.82
C ALA A 43 -6.78 -14.25 -9.76
N PHE A 44 -7.34 -15.40 -9.34
CA PHE A 44 -6.72 -16.29 -8.37
C PHE A 44 -5.43 -16.94 -8.90
N TRP A 45 -5.42 -17.35 -10.17
CA TRP A 45 -4.21 -17.90 -10.81
C TRP A 45 -3.09 -16.87 -10.93
N LEU A 46 -3.41 -15.65 -11.35
CA LEU A 46 -2.44 -14.55 -11.47
C LEU A 46 -1.88 -14.15 -10.09
N ALA A 47 -2.74 -14.07 -9.07
CA ALA A 47 -2.31 -13.80 -7.70
C ALA A 47 -1.36 -14.88 -7.16
N SER A 48 -1.69 -16.16 -7.41
CA SER A 48 -0.86 -17.29 -6.99
C SER A 48 0.51 -17.25 -7.65
N LEU A 49 0.56 -16.97 -8.96
CA LEU A 49 1.83 -16.83 -9.69
C LEU A 49 2.66 -15.64 -9.16
N ALA A 50 2.03 -14.50 -8.88
CA ALA A 50 2.72 -13.32 -8.34
C ALA A 50 3.35 -13.61 -6.97
N ILE A 51 2.66 -14.36 -6.10
CA ILE A 51 3.20 -14.78 -4.79
C ILE A 51 4.40 -15.70 -4.96
N VAL A 52 4.36 -16.65 -5.89
CA VAL A 52 5.50 -17.55 -6.15
C VAL A 52 6.71 -16.75 -6.66
N ILE A 53 6.51 -15.81 -7.58
CA ILE A 53 7.58 -14.93 -8.06
C ILE A 53 8.15 -14.10 -6.92
N ALA A 54 7.30 -13.51 -6.08
CA ALA A 54 7.73 -12.75 -4.92
C ALA A 54 8.54 -13.60 -3.94
N ALA A 55 8.11 -14.84 -3.66
CA ALA A 55 8.82 -15.78 -2.80
C ALA A 55 10.21 -16.14 -3.37
N ILE A 56 10.32 -16.35 -4.69
CA ILE A 56 11.60 -16.59 -5.36
C ILE A 56 12.50 -15.35 -5.25
N CYS A 57 11.97 -14.15 -5.50
CA CYS A 57 12.71 -12.91 -5.31
C CYS A 57 13.25 -12.80 -3.88
N PHE A 58 12.41 -13.06 -2.86
CA PHE A 58 12.84 -13.03 -1.47
C PHE A 58 13.93 -14.06 -1.14
N MET A 59 13.88 -15.26 -1.73
CA MET A 59 14.93 -16.27 -1.54
C MET A 59 16.26 -15.86 -2.20
N LEU A 60 16.22 -15.11 -3.30
CA LEU A 60 17.41 -14.61 -4.00
C LEU A 60 17.99 -13.34 -3.37
N THR A 61 17.17 -12.57 -2.66
CA THR A 61 17.62 -11.36 -1.95
C THR A 61 18.49 -11.76 -0.76
N LYS A 62 19.81 -11.64 -0.92
CA LYS A 62 20.74 -11.69 0.20
C LYS A 62 20.63 -10.38 0.99
N ILE A 63 20.12 -10.49 2.22
CA ILE A 63 20.15 -9.38 3.17
C ILE A 63 21.54 -9.41 3.80
N GLU A 64 22.43 -8.51 3.37
CA GLU A 64 23.67 -8.26 4.10
C GLU A 64 23.33 -7.54 5.40
N LEU A 65 23.15 -8.32 6.48
CA LEU A 65 23.04 -7.79 7.83
C LEU A 65 24.44 -7.39 8.28
N THR A 66 24.69 -6.09 8.42
CA THR A 66 25.91 -5.62 9.10
C THR A 66 25.77 -5.87 10.60
N ASP A 67 26.85 -6.24 11.30
CA ASP A 67 26.86 -6.58 12.73
C ASP A 67 26.21 -5.49 13.64
N ALA A 68 26.22 -4.24 13.18
CA ALA A 68 25.55 -3.11 13.83
C ALA A 68 24.00 -3.20 13.87
N ASP A 69 23.39 -3.93 12.93
CA ASP A 69 21.93 -4.12 12.86
C ASP A 69 21.44 -5.30 13.70
N VAL A 70 22.28 -6.33 13.87
CA VAL A 70 22.01 -7.45 14.79
C VAL A 70 22.03 -6.93 16.24
N ALA A 71 23.03 -6.12 16.61
CA ALA A 71 23.11 -5.52 17.95
C ALA A 71 21.95 -4.55 18.27
N ARG A 72 21.35 -3.91 17.25
CA ARG A 72 20.20 -3.01 17.41
C ARG A 72 18.86 -3.74 17.40
N SER A 73 18.78 -4.87 16.70
CA SER A 73 17.64 -5.80 16.76
C SER A 73 17.55 -6.45 18.14
N GLU A 74 18.67 -6.86 18.72
CA GLU A 74 18.72 -7.46 20.07
C GLU A 74 18.37 -6.48 21.20
N SER A 75 18.51 -5.16 20.97
CA SER A 75 18.10 -4.14 21.94
C SER A 75 16.60 -3.79 21.88
N LEU A 76 15.86 -4.25 20.85
CA LEU A 76 14.40 -4.14 20.79
C LEU A 76 13.75 -5.20 21.69
N LYS A 77 13.86 -5.00 23.00
CA LYS A 77 13.18 -5.83 24.00
C LYS A 77 11.69 -5.47 24.07
N VAL A 78 10.85 -6.48 24.35
CA VAL A 78 9.41 -6.33 24.63
C VAL A 78 9.14 -5.30 25.74
N SER A 79 10.11 -5.06 26.62
CA SER A 79 10.08 -4.00 27.63
C SER A 79 9.90 -2.60 27.03
N HIS A 80 10.49 -2.30 25.87
CA HIS A 80 10.32 -1.01 25.21
C HIS A 80 8.94 -0.86 24.56
N ALA A 81 8.33 -1.96 24.10
CA ALA A 81 6.94 -1.96 23.65
C ALA A 81 5.98 -1.71 24.83
N LEU A 82 6.25 -2.30 26.00
CA LEU A 82 5.52 -2.07 27.24
C LEU A 82 5.69 -0.63 27.79
N GLU A 83 6.88 -0.04 27.66
CA GLU A 83 7.11 1.38 27.99
C GLU A 83 6.34 2.31 27.05
N LEU A 84 6.31 2.01 25.75
CA LEU A 84 5.53 2.78 24.78
C LEU A 84 4.02 2.68 25.06
N ALA A 85 3.54 1.50 25.47
CA ALA A 85 2.16 1.29 25.90
C ALA A 85 1.78 2.02 27.20
N LYS A 86 2.75 2.53 27.98
CA LYS A 86 2.46 3.41 29.14
C LYS A 86 2.30 4.87 28.74
N ASN A 87 2.65 5.25 27.52
CA ASN A 87 2.58 6.63 27.06
C ASN A 87 1.15 7.01 26.62
N GLY A 88 0.53 7.97 27.30
CA GLY A 88 -0.82 8.46 26.96
C GLY A 88 -0.92 9.13 25.58
N GLN A 89 0.14 9.78 25.10
CA GLN A 89 0.17 10.36 23.75
C GLN A 89 0.19 9.29 22.67
N PHE A 90 0.83 8.14 22.94
CA PHE A 90 0.81 7.00 22.03
C PHE A 90 -0.59 6.41 21.91
N TRP A 91 -1.33 6.29 23.02
CA TRP A 91 -2.74 5.87 22.98
C TRP A 91 -3.65 6.86 22.27
N MET A 92 -3.45 8.17 22.46
CA MET A 92 -4.19 9.19 21.72
C MET A 92 -3.92 9.10 20.22
N LEU A 93 -2.65 8.89 19.81
CA LEU A 93 -2.30 8.68 18.41
C LEU A 93 -2.92 7.39 17.88
N LEU A 94 -2.86 6.29 18.62
CA LEU A 94 -3.46 5.02 18.24
C LEU A 94 -4.97 5.14 18.04
N LEU A 95 -5.67 5.76 19.00
CA LEU A 95 -7.11 5.99 18.89
C LEU A 95 -7.42 6.89 17.71
N PHE A 96 -6.69 8.00 17.54
CA PHE A 96 -6.87 8.90 16.41
C PHE A 96 -6.68 8.17 15.08
N THR A 97 -5.59 7.43 14.92
CA THR A 97 -5.32 6.67 13.69
C THR A 97 -6.38 5.59 13.50
N LEU A 98 -6.77 4.86 14.53
CA LEU A 98 -7.81 3.83 14.43
C LEU A 98 -9.14 4.46 13.99
N PHE A 99 -9.62 5.51 14.64
CA PHE A 99 -10.87 6.15 14.24
C PHE A 99 -10.81 6.72 12.82
N VAL A 100 -9.77 7.48 12.50
CA VAL A 100 -9.67 8.13 11.18
C VAL A 100 -9.51 7.10 10.06
N THR A 101 -8.61 6.12 10.24
CA THR A 101 -8.39 5.10 9.19
C THR A 101 -9.60 4.20 9.03
N GLN A 102 -10.21 3.72 10.13
CA GLN A 102 -11.37 2.83 10.03
C GLN A 102 -12.59 3.53 9.43
N ILE A 103 -12.85 4.79 9.79
CA ILE A 103 -13.94 5.57 9.19
C ILE A 103 -13.67 5.79 7.71
N TYR A 104 -12.44 6.17 7.34
CA TYR A 104 -12.06 6.39 5.96
C TYR A 104 -12.16 5.11 5.12
N ASP A 105 -11.61 3.99 5.59
CA ASP A 105 -11.61 2.71 4.88
C ASP A 105 -13.05 2.19 4.69
N THR A 106 -13.89 2.31 5.73
CA THR A 106 -15.31 1.92 5.63
C THR A 106 -16.07 2.82 4.65
N TYR A 107 -15.79 4.12 4.68
CA TYR A 107 -16.37 5.08 3.76
C TYR A 107 -15.97 4.74 2.31
N ASP A 108 -14.68 4.50 2.04
CA ASP A 108 -14.17 4.23 0.70
C ASP A 108 -14.75 2.93 0.12
N GLN A 109 -14.84 1.88 0.94
CA GLN A 109 -15.48 0.62 0.54
C GLN A 109 -16.95 0.78 0.17
N GLN A 110 -17.70 1.58 0.95
CA GLN A 110 -19.14 1.79 0.72
C GLN A 110 -19.42 2.85 -0.35
N PHE A 111 -18.47 3.75 -0.60
CA PHE A 111 -18.59 4.79 -1.61
C PHE A 111 -18.77 4.21 -3.01
N ALA A 112 -18.09 3.10 -3.32
CA ALA A 112 -18.26 2.39 -4.59
C ALA A 112 -19.73 1.98 -4.86
N GLN A 113 -20.39 1.44 -3.84
CA GLN A 113 -21.80 1.03 -3.92
C GLN A 113 -22.75 2.22 -3.96
N TYR A 114 -22.50 3.24 -3.14
CA TYR A 114 -23.31 4.45 -3.12
C TYR A 114 -23.25 5.18 -4.47
N PHE A 115 -22.06 5.26 -5.07
CA PHE A 115 -21.86 5.91 -6.37
C PHE A 115 -22.60 5.17 -7.49
N SER A 116 -22.60 3.83 -7.49
CA SER A 116 -23.27 3.06 -8.55
C SER A 116 -24.80 3.13 -8.48
N LEU A 117 -25.38 3.34 -7.30
CA LEU A 117 -26.82 3.55 -7.10
C LEU A 117 -27.33 4.90 -7.63
N GLN A 118 -26.44 5.87 -7.87
CA GLN A 118 -26.82 7.18 -8.41
C GLN A 118 -27.11 7.14 -9.92
N PHE A 119 -26.82 6.02 -10.59
CA PHE A 119 -27.03 5.82 -12.02
C PHE A 119 -28.29 4.98 -12.31
N PRO A 120 -28.86 5.09 -13.52
CA PRO A 120 -30.05 4.33 -13.90
C PRO A 120 -29.86 2.81 -13.86
N THR A 121 -28.62 2.34 -14.07
CA THR A 121 -28.25 0.92 -13.97
C THR A 121 -26.97 0.76 -13.14
N PRO A 122 -26.91 -0.24 -12.23
CA PRO A 122 -25.72 -0.51 -11.43
C PRO A 122 -24.48 -0.85 -12.27
N GLU A 123 -24.66 -1.48 -13.43
CA GLU A 123 -23.56 -1.81 -14.35
C GLU A 123 -22.90 -0.56 -14.93
N GLU A 124 -23.68 0.45 -15.32
CA GLU A 124 -23.14 1.72 -15.80
C GLU A 124 -22.41 2.48 -14.69
N GLY A 125 -22.99 2.49 -13.49
CA GLY A 125 -22.37 3.11 -12.31
C GLY A 125 -21.03 2.46 -11.93
N ASN A 126 -20.95 1.14 -11.95
CA ASN A 126 -19.71 0.40 -11.70
C ASN A 126 -18.64 0.68 -12.77
N ARG A 127 -19.05 0.83 -14.04
CA ARG A 127 -18.12 1.17 -15.12
C ARG A 127 -17.52 2.57 -14.95
N TRP A 128 -18.35 3.56 -14.60
CA TRP A 128 -17.86 4.92 -14.31
C TRP A 128 -16.99 4.98 -13.06
N TYR A 129 -17.37 4.25 -12.01
CA TYR A 129 -16.55 4.13 -10.80
C TYR A 129 -15.17 3.55 -11.10
N GLY A 130 -15.08 2.47 -11.89
CA GLY A 130 -13.81 1.88 -12.30
C GLY A 130 -12.92 2.84 -13.09
N ILE A 131 -13.50 3.69 -13.94
CA ILE A 131 -12.77 4.75 -14.65
C ILE A 131 -12.24 5.80 -13.67
N LEU A 132 -13.08 6.28 -12.74
CA LEU A 132 -12.68 7.27 -11.73
C LEU A 132 -11.56 6.74 -10.82
N ALA A 133 -11.68 5.51 -10.35
CA ALA A 133 -10.65 4.85 -9.54
C ALA A 133 -9.33 4.72 -10.32
N SER A 134 -9.39 4.36 -11.61
CA SER A 134 -8.19 4.30 -12.46
C SER A 134 -7.50 5.65 -12.61
N ILE A 135 -8.27 6.74 -12.79
CA ILE A 135 -7.73 8.10 -12.85
C ILE A 135 -7.08 8.50 -11.51
N GLN A 136 -7.73 8.18 -10.39
CA GLN A 136 -7.19 8.47 -9.06
C GLN A 136 -5.86 7.76 -8.81
N VAL A 137 -5.74 6.48 -9.19
CA VAL A 137 -4.48 5.73 -9.04
C VAL A 137 -3.39 6.21 -9.98
N CYS A 138 -3.74 6.59 -11.21
CA CYS A 138 -2.80 7.26 -12.11
C CYS A 138 -2.29 8.58 -11.51
N GLY A 139 -3.19 9.38 -10.94
CA GLY A 139 -2.85 10.61 -10.22
C GLY A 139 -1.93 10.35 -9.03
N GLU A 140 -2.26 9.38 -8.18
CA GLU A 140 -1.43 8.99 -7.03
C GLU A 140 -0.03 8.54 -7.47
N THR A 141 0.05 7.75 -8.55
CA THR A 141 1.33 7.30 -9.10
C THR A 141 2.18 8.46 -9.62
N LEU A 142 1.56 9.45 -10.28
CA LEU A 142 2.23 10.68 -10.71
C LEU A 142 2.71 11.51 -9.51
N PHE A 143 1.87 11.70 -8.49
CA PHE A 143 2.26 12.41 -7.27
C PHE A 143 3.39 11.71 -6.52
N LEU A 144 3.36 10.37 -6.41
CA LEU A 144 4.44 9.60 -5.79
C LEU A 144 5.74 9.64 -6.60
N CYS A 145 5.66 9.76 -7.93
CA CYS A 145 6.82 9.97 -8.80
C CYS A 145 7.44 11.37 -8.64
N LEU A 146 6.60 12.38 -8.40
CA LEU A 146 7.02 13.77 -8.19
C LEU A 146 7.42 14.07 -6.73
N MET A 147 6.97 13.27 -5.77
CA MET A 147 7.24 13.44 -4.34
C MET A 147 8.75 13.53 -4.01
N PRO A 148 9.66 12.71 -4.59
CA PRO A 148 11.10 12.84 -4.36
C PRO A 148 11.65 14.21 -4.74
N TRP A 149 11.12 14.83 -5.81
CA TRP A 149 11.55 16.15 -6.26
C TRP A 149 11.12 17.27 -5.30
N PHE A 150 9.95 17.12 -4.67
CA PHE A 150 9.44 18.09 -3.71
C PHE A 150 10.09 17.94 -2.33
N VAL A 151 10.29 16.71 -1.86
CA VAL A 151 10.80 16.43 -0.51
C VAL A 151 12.32 16.59 -0.40
N ASN A 152 13.10 16.27 -1.45
CA ASN A 152 14.56 16.46 -1.42
C ASN A 152 15.00 17.93 -1.59
N ARG A 153 14.07 18.89 -1.68
CA ARG A 153 14.35 20.33 -1.75
C ARG A 153 14.22 21.06 -0.41
N THR A 154 13.90 20.35 0.67
CA THR A 154 13.89 20.84 2.06
C THR A 154 14.87 20.07 2.90
#